data_AF-A0A7S3GSM6-F1
#
_entry.id   AF-A0A7S3GSM6-F1
#
_cell.length_a   1.000
_cell.length_b   1.000
_cell.length_c   1.000
_cell.angle_alpha   90.00
_cell.angle_beta   90.00
_cell.angle_gamma   90.00
#
_symmetry.space_group_name_H-M   'P 1'
#
loop_
_entity.id
_entity.type
_entity.pdbx_description
1 polymer ?
#
loop_
_entity_poly.entity_id
_entity_poly.type
_entity_poly.pdbx_seq_one_letter_code
_entity_poly.pdbx_strand_id
1 'polypeptide(L)'
;RSPSRSAAAPCRTSRSALADRDFKVFGKYKGTVTEIVPEGAFVDIGADMQGFLPILQISDRRVRDVRDFLKEGQEVQVWINRGYREGAEPQLTMRASKVPVPVN
;
A
#
# COMPACT_ATOMS: atom_id res chain seq x y z
N ARG A 1 20.70 17.35 39.62
CA ARG A 1 20.38 16.00 39.08
C ARG A 1 19.10 16.14 38.27
N SER A 2 19.24 16.52 37.01
CA SER A 2 18.11 16.85 36.13
C SER A 2 17.55 15.59 35.48
N PRO A 3 16.23 15.49 35.26
CA PRO A 3 15.58 14.29 34.73
C PRO A 3 15.84 14.15 33.22
N SER A 4 16.40 13.01 32.83
CA SER A 4 16.49 12.57 31.44
C SER A 4 15.15 12.00 30.99
N ARG A 5 14.23 12.89 30.57
CA ARG A 5 13.16 12.55 29.62
C ARG A 5 13.35 13.45 28.39
N SER A 6 14.37 13.12 27.58
CA SER A 6 14.48 13.59 26.19
C SER A 6 13.49 12.76 25.36
N ALA A 7 12.34 13.26 24.94
CA ALA A 7 12.13 14.27 23.90
C ALA A 7 12.50 13.75 22.50
N ALA A 8 11.48 13.35 21.73
CA ALA A 8 11.39 13.59 20.29
C ALA A 8 9.92 13.46 19.86
N ALA A 9 9.36 14.58 19.42
CA ALA A 9 7.98 14.81 18.96
C ALA A 9 7.84 14.37 17.46
N PRO A 10 6.64 14.41 16.80
CA PRO A 10 5.67 15.50 16.89
C PRO A 10 4.21 15.10 17.13
N CYS A 11 3.61 15.85 18.06
CA CYS A 11 2.29 16.43 17.86
C CYS A 11 2.39 17.42 16.69
N ARG A 12 1.78 17.08 15.55
CA ARG A 12 1.55 17.93 14.37
C ARG A 12 0.59 17.13 13.50
N THR A 13 -0.58 17.54 13.04
CA THR A 13 -1.37 18.76 13.07
C THR A 13 -2.71 18.34 12.44
N SER A 14 -3.77 19.08 12.75
CA SER A 14 -5.05 19.14 12.03
C SER A 14 -5.86 17.85 11.83
N ARG A 15 -6.92 17.74 12.65
CA ARG A 15 -8.32 17.57 12.22
C ARG A 15 -8.51 17.53 10.69
N SER A 16 -8.50 16.35 10.10
CA SER A 16 -9.07 16.03 8.78
C SER A 16 -9.73 14.66 8.93
N ALA A 17 -10.92 14.59 9.52
CA ALA A 17 -12.18 14.72 8.80
C ALA A 17 -12.16 13.92 7.48
N LEU A 18 -12.73 12.71 7.57
CA LEU A 18 -13.45 12.00 6.49
C LEU A 18 -12.61 11.26 5.44
N ALA A 19 -12.04 10.11 5.82
CA ALA A 19 -11.91 8.97 4.91
C ALA A 19 -11.71 7.62 5.64
N ASP A 20 -12.46 7.32 6.71
CA ASP A 20 -12.65 5.91 7.13
C ASP A 20 -13.52 5.21 6.07
N ARG A 21 -12.96 5.01 4.88
CA ARG A 21 -13.40 3.92 4.03
C ARG A 21 -12.77 2.70 4.66
N ASP A 22 -13.60 1.86 5.29
CA ASP A 22 -13.18 0.55 5.79
C ASP A 22 -12.58 -0.24 4.61
N PHE A 23 -11.26 -0.11 4.42
CA PHE A 23 -10.54 -0.90 3.45
C PHE A 23 -10.44 -2.31 4.03
N LYS A 24 -11.34 -3.16 3.54
CA LYS A 24 -11.37 -4.56 3.91
C LYS A 24 -10.06 -5.19 3.46
N VAL A 25 -9.29 -5.70 4.43
CA VAL A 25 -8.10 -6.52 4.14
C VAL A 25 -8.54 -7.68 3.25
N PHE A 26 -7.73 -8.00 2.24
CA PHE A 26 -8.04 -8.98 1.20
C PHE A 26 -9.18 -8.59 0.24
N GLY A 27 -9.70 -7.37 0.33
CA GLY A 27 -10.60 -6.79 -0.66
C GLY A 27 -9.89 -6.54 -1.99
N LYS A 28 -10.67 -6.61 -3.08
CA LYS A 28 -10.21 -6.29 -4.43
C LYS A 28 -10.44 -4.81 -4.70
N TYR A 29 -9.37 -4.07 -4.96
CA TYR A 29 -9.42 -2.64 -5.24
C TYR A 29 -8.77 -2.34 -6.60
N LYS A 30 -9.24 -1.28 -7.24
CA LYS A 30 -8.57 -0.69 -8.40
C LYS A 30 -7.67 0.41 -7.89
N GLY A 31 -6.42 0.43 -8.36
CA GLY A 31 -5.49 1.49 -8.06
C GLY A 31 -4.70 1.92 -9.28
N THR A 32 -4.22 3.14 -9.26
CA THR A 32 -3.46 3.74 -10.34
C THR A 32 -1.99 3.79 -9.94
N VAL A 33 -1.11 3.31 -10.82
CA VAL A 33 0.34 3.38 -10.58
C VAL A 33 0.79 4.83 -10.68
N THR A 34 1.29 5.40 -9.59
CA THR A 34 1.81 6.76 -9.55
C THR A 34 3.30 6.81 -9.84
N GLU A 35 4.05 5.83 -9.33
CA GLU A 35 5.50 5.76 -9.47
C GLU A 35 5.97 4.31 -9.53
N ILE A 36 7.01 4.05 -10.34
CA ILE A 36 7.60 2.72 -10.51
C ILE A 36 9.06 2.75 -10.10
N VAL A 37 9.41 1.86 -9.17
CA VAL A 37 10.78 1.67 -8.68
C VAL A 37 11.26 0.25 -9.04
N PRO A 38 12.57 -0.02 -9.10
CA PRO A 38 13.06 -1.37 -9.43
C PRO A 38 12.65 -2.42 -8.39
N GLU A 39 12.44 -2.03 -7.13
CA GLU A 39 12.01 -2.93 -6.05
C GLU A 39 10.49 -3.16 -5.99
N GLY A 40 9.69 -2.34 -6.69
CA GLY A 40 8.23 -2.33 -6.57
C GLY A 40 7.54 -1.18 -7.30
N ALA A 41 6.28 -0.93 -6.98
CA ALA A 41 5.51 0.18 -7.54
C ALA A 41 4.63 0.82 -6.46
N PHE A 42 4.48 2.13 -6.55
CA PHE A 42 3.53 2.88 -5.75
C PHE A 42 2.21 2.94 -6.50
N VAL A 43 1.15 2.50 -5.83
CA VAL A 43 -0.20 2.46 -6.38
C VAL A 43 -1.11 3.25 -5.45
N ASP A 44 -1.79 4.24 -6.02
CA ASP A 44 -2.84 4.97 -5.33
C ASP A 44 -4.17 4.24 -5.50
N ILE A 45 -4.79 3.83 -4.38
CA ILE A 45 -6.11 3.19 -4.33
C ILE A 45 -7.18 4.13 -3.76
N GLY A 46 -6.86 5.43 -3.63
CA GLY A 46 -7.74 6.43 -3.00
C GLY A 46 -7.76 6.32 -1.48
N ALA A 47 -6.62 5.99 -0.88
CA ALA A 47 -6.39 6.04 0.56
C ALA A 47 -5.63 7.34 0.91
N ASP A 48 -5.55 7.70 2.19
CA ASP A 48 -4.75 8.85 2.64
C ASP A 48 -3.25 8.72 2.31
N MET A 49 -2.79 7.49 2.07
CA MET A 49 -1.41 7.16 1.69
C MET A 49 -1.39 6.17 0.52
N GLN A 50 -0.34 6.28 -0.31
CA GLN A 50 -0.09 5.33 -1.40
C GLN A 50 0.25 3.95 -0.84
N GLY A 51 -0.18 2.91 -1.55
CA GLY A 51 0.20 1.55 -1.23
C GLY A 51 1.48 1.15 -1.92
N PHE A 52 2.36 0.49 -1.18
CA PHE A 52 3.59 -0.05 -1.73
C PHE A 52 3.36 -1.48 -2.22
N LEU A 53 3.71 -1.73 -3.48
CA LEU A 53 3.56 -3.02 -4.13
C LEU A 53 4.95 -3.60 -4.46
N PRO A 54 5.44 -4.59 -3.70
CA PRO A 54 6.76 -5.19 -3.95
C PRO A 54 6.79 -5.98 -5.26
N ILE A 55 7.95 -6.04 -5.93
CA ILE A 55 8.14 -6.85 -7.15
C ILE A 55 7.79 -8.33 -6.97
N LEU A 56 8.08 -8.89 -5.79
CA LEU A 56 7.74 -10.27 -5.40
C LEU A 56 6.23 -10.55 -5.31
N GLN A 57 5.43 -9.48 -5.19
CA GLN A 57 3.97 -9.51 -5.10
C GLN A 57 3.30 -9.15 -6.44
N ILE A 58 4.07 -8.79 -7.48
CA ILE A 58 3.58 -8.60 -8.85
C ILE A 58 3.40 -9.96 -9.53
N SER A 59 4.41 -10.83 -9.41
CA SER A 59 4.42 -12.13 -10.08
C SER A 59 5.32 -13.15 -9.39
N ASP A 60 4.97 -14.43 -9.55
CA ASP A 60 5.78 -15.57 -9.10
C ASP A 60 7.04 -15.80 -9.96
N ARG A 61 7.04 -15.26 -11.17
CA ARG A 61 8.17 -15.36 -12.09
C ARG A 61 9.19 -14.27 -11.79
N ARG A 62 10.44 -14.55 -12.15
CA ARG A 62 11.55 -13.59 -12.04
C ARG A 62 11.29 -12.40 -12.97
N VAL A 63 10.69 -11.35 -12.42
CA VAL A 63 10.47 -10.08 -13.12
C VAL A 63 11.83 -9.42 -13.26
N ARG A 64 12.29 -9.24 -14.50
CA ARG A 64 13.55 -8.51 -14.80
C ARG A 64 13.30 -7.00 -14.84
N ASP A 65 12.12 -6.61 -15.32
CA ASP A 65 11.73 -5.22 -15.48
C ASP A 65 10.28 -5.04 -15.04
N VAL A 66 10.08 -4.23 -13.99
CA VAL A 66 8.74 -3.86 -13.50
C VAL A 66 7.98 -3.03 -14.53
N ARG A 67 8.71 -2.23 -15.32
CA ARG A 67 8.18 -1.32 -16.35
C ARG A 67 7.48 -2.01 -17.53
N ASP A 68 7.74 -3.30 -17.74
CA ASP A 68 7.07 -4.09 -18.78
C ASP A 68 5.68 -4.58 -18.30
N PHE A 69 5.56 -4.83 -16.99
CA PHE A 69 4.33 -5.29 -16.35
C PHE A 69 3.42 -4.16 -15.86
N LEU A 70 4.03 -3.05 -15.41
CA LEU A 70 3.35 -1.88 -14.87
C LEU A 70 3.83 -0.65 -15.63
N LYS A 71 2.89 0.24 -15.97
CA LYS A 71 3.17 1.54 -16.55
C LYS A 71 2.69 2.65 -15.62
N GLU A 72 3.41 3.75 -15.61
CA GLU A 72 3.00 4.96 -14.89
C GLU A 72 1.63 5.42 -15.42
N GLY A 73 0.69 5.69 -14.52
CA GLY A 73 -0.69 6.03 -14.85
C GLY A 73 -1.59 4.86 -15.25
N GLN A 74 -1.10 3.62 -15.21
CA GLN A 74 -1.93 2.45 -15.51
C GLN A 74 -2.84 2.09 -14.33
N GLU A 75 -4.11 1.81 -14.62
CA GLU A 75 -5.02 1.19 -13.66
C GLU A 75 -4.73 -0.30 -13.52
N VAL A 76 -4.49 -0.74 -12.29
CA VAL A 76 -4.23 -2.14 -11.94
C VAL A 76 -5.15 -2.61 -10.82
N GLN A 77 -5.44 -3.90 -10.82
CA GLN A 77 -6.23 -4.54 -9.76
C GLN A 77 -5.29 -5.09 -8.71
N VAL A 78 -5.47 -4.63 -7.47
CA VAL A 78 -4.62 -4.94 -6.34
C VAL A 78 -5.47 -5.38 -5.15
N TRP A 79 -4.87 -6.18 -4.29
CA TRP A 79 -5.44 -6.62 -3.03
C TRP A 79 -4.60 -6.11 -1.88
N ILE A 80 -5.27 -5.78 -0.78
CA ILE A 80 -4.61 -5.33 0.44
C ILE A 80 -4.20 -6.56 1.24
N ASN A 81 -2.90 -6.81 1.36
CA ASN A 81 -2.39 -7.94 2.16
C ASN A 81 -2.30 -7.57 3.65
N ARG A 82 -1.92 -6.34 3.96
CA ARG A 82 -1.82 -5.84 5.33
C ARG A 82 -2.59 -4.52 5.47
N GLY A 83 -3.49 -4.48 6.45
CA GLY A 83 -4.41 -3.36 6.65
C GLY A 83 -3.74 -2.08 7.13
N TYR A 84 -4.50 -0.99 7.01
CA TYR A 84 -4.13 0.35 7.42
C TYR A 84 -4.02 0.44 8.95
N ARG A 85 -2.85 0.78 9.46
CA ARG A 85 -2.70 1.35 10.80
C ARG A 85 -2.31 2.80 10.62
N GLU A 86 -2.79 3.67 11.50
CA GLU A 86 -2.53 5.11 11.51
C GLU A 86 -1.07 5.42 11.13
N GLY A 87 -0.88 6.02 9.95
CA GLY A 87 0.43 6.41 9.43
C GLY A 87 1.27 5.33 8.76
N ALA A 88 0.72 4.14 8.48
CA ALA A 88 1.45 3.03 7.85
C ALA A 88 1.05 2.83 6.38
N GLU A 89 2.06 2.64 5.52
CA GLU A 89 1.88 2.32 4.11
C GLU A 89 1.26 0.92 3.95
N PRO A 90 0.10 0.78 3.30
CA PRO A 90 -0.52 -0.52 3.09
C PRO A 90 0.31 -1.36 2.11
N GLN A 91 0.55 -2.62 2.46
CA GLN A 91 1.20 -3.56 1.54
C GLN A 91 0.16 -4.14 0.57
N LEU A 92 0.38 -3.84 -0.71
CA LEU A 92 -0.45 -4.31 -1.80
C LEU A 92 0.15 -5.55 -2.47
N THR A 93 -0.72 -6.37 -3.05
CA THR A 93 -0.32 -7.53 -3.85
C THR A 93 -1.20 -7.67 -5.08
N MET A 94 -0.62 -8.07 -6.22
CA MET A 94 -1.37 -8.48 -7.41
C MET A 94 -1.62 -9.99 -7.41
N ARG A 95 -1.04 -10.73 -6.46
CA ARG A 95 -1.16 -12.19 -6.37
C ARG A 95 -2.45 -12.57 -5.65
N ALA A 96 -3.53 -12.69 -6.42
CA ALA A 96 -4.80 -13.23 -5.94
C ALA A 96 -4.64 -14.60 -5.24
N SER A 97 -3.68 -15.43 -5.67
CA SER A 97 -3.41 -16.75 -5.08
C SER A 97 -3.01 -16.71 -3.61
N LYS A 98 -2.49 -15.58 -3.12
CA LYS A 98 -2.09 -15.40 -1.71
C LYS A 98 -3.18 -14.74 -0.87
N VAL A 99 -4.24 -14.25 -1.53
CA VAL A 99 -5.41 -13.64 -0.90
C VAL A 99 -6.38 -14.77 -0.56
N PRO A 100 -6.64 -15.06 0.73
CA PRO A 100 -7.67 -16.02 1.09
C PRO A 100 -9.01 -15.52 0.56
N VAL A 101 -9.57 -16.23 -0.41
CA VAL A 101 -10.92 -15.99 -0.89
C VAL A 101 -11.89 -16.34 0.25
N PRO A 102 -12.73 -15.41 0.72
CA PRO A 102 -13.75 -15.75 1.69
C PRO A 102 -14.75 -16.69 1.01
N VAL A 103 -14.70 -17.97 1.39
CA VAL A 103 -15.74 -18.95 1.03
C VAL A 103 -16.96 -18.60 1.88
N ASN A 104 -18.06 -18.27 1.21
CA ASN A 104 -19.29 -17.84 1.83
C ASN A 104 -20.28 -19.00 1.95
#